data_AF-A0A7W0YDM9-F1
#
_entry.id   AF-A0A7W0YDM9-F1
#
_cell.length_a   1.000
_cell.length_b   1.000
_cell.length_c   1.000
_cell.angle_alpha   90.00
_cell.angle_beta   90.00
_cell.angle_gamma   90.00
#
_symmetry.space_group_name_H-M   'P 1'
#
loop_
_entity.id
_entity.type
_entity.pdbx_description
1 polymer ?
#
loop_
_entity_poly.entity_id
_entity_poly.type
_entity_poly.pdbx_seq_one_letter_code
_entity_poly.pdbx_strand_id
1 'polypeptide(L)'
;MQLQRTDAKVAVTKRVVEAIDCREHSVGFDKVGQVTTPLSSLPRELKSDLLLEGEEAVFVDLSYAHHCFLPRLLNDRIDYHRRNAVWMGCFILDGSFGALFVASNTRPGTVARLEAERLGLIEFLNTGDYYSKLGKDGENRDSVKKLANTVLNLTNQKAVRIPLYRSMRKRFPATFGIVEDLKRKDHRNISNPLRHYTAKSVENALLQLQFRGILAIPQTDALLCQRRHRESVCRALGAAVFKVSRGVSCRVDGIRYEHPERQQKRLHSHKRTTPQNA
;
A
#
# COMPACT_ATOMS: atom_id res chain seq x y z
N MET A 1 7.05 -8.94 45.08
CA MET A 1 6.82 -8.08 43.89
C MET A 1 6.00 -8.80 42.80
N GLN A 2 4.99 -9.60 43.18
CA GLN A 2 4.19 -10.45 42.26
C GLN A 2 2.71 -10.01 42.10
N LEU A 3 2.24 -9.05 42.91
CA LEU A 3 0.82 -8.64 42.96
C LEU A 3 0.36 -7.69 41.83
N GLN A 4 1.25 -6.92 41.20
CA GLN A 4 0.83 -5.98 40.12
C GLN A 4 0.53 -6.69 38.77
N ARG A 5 1.05 -7.91 38.57
CA ARG A 5 0.91 -8.65 37.31
C ARG A 5 -0.44 -9.36 37.18
N THR A 6 -1.10 -9.63 38.31
CA THR A 6 -2.42 -10.28 38.39
C THR A 6 -3.55 -9.29 38.12
N ASP A 7 -3.47 -8.08 38.65
CA ASP A 7 -4.54 -7.08 38.51
C ASP A 7 -4.68 -6.57 37.07
N ALA A 8 -3.55 -6.41 36.36
CA ALA A 8 -3.55 -6.05 34.95
C ALA A 8 -4.17 -7.15 34.07
N LYS A 9 -3.88 -8.43 34.37
CA LYS A 9 -4.49 -9.57 33.67
C LYS A 9 -5.99 -9.65 33.94
N VAL A 10 -6.40 -9.48 35.19
CA VAL A 10 -7.82 -9.49 35.57
C VAL A 10 -8.58 -8.34 34.91
N ALA A 11 -7.98 -7.14 34.82
CA ALA A 11 -8.60 -5.99 34.16
C ALA A 11 -8.74 -6.18 32.64
N VAL A 12 -7.74 -6.76 31.97
CA VAL A 12 -7.80 -7.10 30.54
C VAL A 12 -8.86 -8.17 30.30
N THR A 13 -8.85 -9.27 31.07
CA THR A 13 -9.86 -10.33 30.96
C THR A 13 -11.27 -9.77 31.18
N LYS A 14 -11.45 -8.88 32.17
CA LYS A 14 -12.74 -8.25 32.44
C LYS A 14 -13.21 -7.38 31.27
N ARG A 15 -12.34 -6.57 30.67
CA ARG A 15 -12.67 -5.77 29.47
C ARG A 15 -12.99 -6.63 28.26
N VAL A 16 -12.26 -7.72 28.06
CA VAL A 16 -12.50 -8.68 26.98
C VAL A 16 -13.87 -9.34 27.17
N VAL A 17 -14.18 -9.78 28.40
CA VAL A 17 -15.48 -10.36 28.75
C VAL A 17 -16.60 -9.34 28.57
N GLU A 18 -16.45 -8.10 29.05
CA GLU A 18 -17.43 -7.02 28.86
C GLU A 18 -17.67 -6.72 27.37
N ALA A 19 -16.62 -6.66 26.55
CA ALA A 19 -16.75 -6.44 25.11
C ALA A 19 -17.47 -7.59 24.38
N ILE A 20 -17.36 -8.83 24.90
CA ILE A 20 -18.05 -10.02 24.38
C ILE A 20 -19.51 -10.05 24.87
N ASP A 21 -19.77 -9.70 26.14
CA ASP A 21 -21.09 -9.73 26.77
C ASP A 21 -22.05 -8.67 26.19
N CYS A 22 -21.50 -7.56 25.67
CA CYS A 22 -22.27 -6.52 24.99
C CYS A 22 -22.93 -6.99 23.66
N ARG A 23 -22.69 -8.22 23.19
CA ARG A 23 -23.26 -8.83 21.97
C ARG A 23 -23.04 -8.07 20.66
N GLU A 24 -22.24 -7.01 20.63
CA GLU A 24 -21.93 -6.29 19.39
C GLU A 24 -20.97 -7.09 18.48
N HIS A 25 -20.29 -8.10 19.02
CA HIS A 25 -19.29 -8.89 18.30
C HIS A 25 -19.36 -10.39 18.66
N SER A 26 -19.36 -11.27 17.66
CA SER A 26 -19.36 -12.72 17.85
C SER A 26 -17.93 -13.26 17.92
N VAL A 27 -17.45 -13.56 19.13
CA VAL A 27 -16.18 -14.28 19.33
C VAL A 27 -16.49 -15.78 19.48
N GLY A 28 -16.08 -16.59 18.51
CA GLY A 28 -16.15 -18.04 18.58
C GLY A 28 -15.10 -18.62 19.54
N PHE A 29 -15.51 -19.68 20.26
CA PHE A 29 -14.67 -20.47 21.14
C PHE A 29 -14.76 -21.96 20.77
N ASP A 30 -13.69 -22.72 21.00
CA ASP A 30 -13.74 -24.17 20.95
C ASP A 30 -14.21 -24.78 22.28
N LYS A 31 -14.30 -26.11 22.33
CA LYS A 31 -14.74 -26.87 23.52
C LYS A 31 -13.78 -26.72 24.72
N VAL A 32 -12.57 -26.21 24.51
CA VAL A 32 -11.53 -26.03 25.54
C VAL A 32 -11.42 -24.55 25.95
N GLY A 33 -12.28 -23.68 25.39
CA GLY A 33 -12.29 -22.24 25.69
C GLY A 33 -11.24 -21.44 24.91
N GLN A 34 -10.63 -21.99 23.86
CA GLN A 34 -9.73 -21.23 22.98
C GLN A 34 -10.54 -20.40 22.00
N VAL A 35 -10.10 -19.16 21.75
CA VAL A 35 -10.72 -18.29 20.75
C VAL A 35 -10.46 -18.86 19.35
N THR A 36 -11.52 -19.24 18.64
CA THR A 36 -11.48 -19.73 17.25
C THR A 36 -11.78 -18.63 16.23
N THR A 37 -12.08 -17.43 16.70
CA THR A 37 -12.37 -16.29 15.84
C THR A 37 -11.15 -15.93 14.99
N PRO A 38 -11.30 -15.84 13.66
CA PRO A 38 -10.22 -15.36 12.81
C PRO A 38 -9.73 -13.98 13.27
N LEU A 39 -8.42 -13.74 13.22
CA LEU A 39 -7.80 -12.44 13.48
C LEU A 39 -8.41 -11.29 12.65
N SER A 40 -8.94 -11.60 11.46
CA SER A 40 -9.68 -10.66 10.60
C SER A 40 -11.01 -10.20 11.18
N SER A 41 -11.63 -11.02 12.02
CA SER A 41 -12.94 -10.80 12.65
C SER A 41 -12.85 -10.39 14.11
N LEU A 42 -11.64 -10.30 14.66
CA LEU A 42 -11.41 -9.84 16.02
C LEU A 42 -11.78 -8.34 16.14
N PRO A 43 -12.61 -7.96 17.14
CA PRO A 43 -12.91 -6.56 17.44
C PRO A 43 -11.65 -5.72 17.63
N ARG A 44 -11.70 -4.45 17.23
CA ARG A 44 -10.53 -3.57 17.24
C ARG A 44 -10.04 -3.31 18.67
N GLU A 45 -10.96 -3.33 19.61
CA GLU A 45 -10.79 -3.13 21.04
C GLU A 45 -9.96 -4.29 21.64
N LEU A 46 -10.16 -5.52 21.15
CA LEU A 46 -9.43 -6.70 21.62
C LEU A 46 -8.07 -6.87 20.95
N LYS A 47 -7.81 -6.15 19.84
CA LYS A 47 -6.53 -6.22 19.12
C LYS A 47 -5.35 -5.67 19.93
N SER A 48 -5.58 -4.72 20.84
CA SER A 48 -4.53 -4.18 21.71
C SER A 48 -4.11 -5.12 22.83
N ASP A 49 -4.92 -6.12 23.15
CA ASP A 49 -4.67 -7.07 24.25
C ASP A 49 -4.05 -8.39 23.75
N LEU A 50 -3.81 -8.50 22.44
CA LEU A 50 -3.16 -9.67 21.87
C LEU A 50 -1.71 -9.79 22.32
N LEU A 51 -1.35 -11.01 22.72
CA LEU A 51 0.02 -11.38 23.00
C LEU A 51 0.55 -12.33 21.92
N LEU A 52 1.77 -12.09 21.46
CA LEU A 52 2.49 -12.96 20.55
C LEU A 52 3.72 -13.51 21.29
N GLU A 53 3.69 -14.80 21.62
CA GLU A 53 4.68 -15.47 22.48
C GLU A 53 4.81 -14.81 23.87
N GLY A 54 3.69 -14.35 24.43
CA GLY A 54 3.65 -13.71 25.75
C GLY A 54 4.05 -12.23 25.77
N GLU A 55 4.40 -11.64 24.63
CA GLU A 55 4.71 -10.22 24.48
C GLU A 55 3.60 -9.43 23.79
N GLU A 56 3.47 -8.14 24.09
CA GLU A 56 2.49 -7.25 23.46
C GLU A 56 2.60 -7.30 21.93
N ALA A 57 1.50 -7.64 21.27
CA ALA A 57 1.41 -7.68 19.82
C ALA A 57 0.89 -6.35 19.27
N VAL A 58 1.36 -5.96 18.10
CA VAL A 58 0.94 -4.75 17.39
C VAL A 58 0.65 -5.04 15.94
N PHE A 59 -0.38 -4.37 15.42
CA PHE A 59 -0.72 -4.38 14.00
C PHE A 59 -0.01 -3.24 13.28
N VAL A 60 0.77 -3.61 12.27
CA VAL A 60 1.44 -2.67 11.38
C VAL A 60 0.66 -2.63 10.07
N ASP A 61 -0.14 -1.58 9.90
CA ASP A 61 -1.14 -1.45 8.83
C ASP A 61 -0.62 -0.77 7.55
N LEU A 62 -1.00 -1.33 6.39
CA LEU A 62 -0.77 -0.85 5.03
C LEU A 62 -2.05 -0.39 4.30
N SER A 63 -3.22 -0.40 4.94
CA SER A 63 -4.53 -0.03 4.37
C SER A 63 -4.55 1.31 3.63
N TYR A 64 -3.62 2.20 3.98
CA TYR A 64 -3.48 3.53 3.39
C TYR A 64 -2.46 3.61 2.24
N ALA A 65 -1.77 2.52 1.92
CA ALA A 65 -0.78 2.46 0.85
C ALA A 65 -1.40 2.27 -0.54
N HIS A 66 -2.72 2.13 -0.68
CA HIS A 66 -3.38 1.91 -1.98
C HIS A 66 -3.01 2.98 -3.03
N HIS A 67 -2.93 4.25 -2.62
CA HIS A 67 -2.49 5.33 -3.51
C HIS A 67 -1.02 5.20 -3.92
N CYS A 68 -0.18 4.60 -3.09
CA CYS A 68 1.22 4.30 -3.43
C CYS A 68 1.33 3.30 -4.57
N PHE A 69 0.28 2.52 -4.87
CA PHE A 69 0.26 1.58 -5.98
C PHE A 69 -0.35 2.15 -7.28
N LEU A 70 -0.86 3.39 -7.30
CA LEU A 70 -1.34 3.99 -8.55
C LEU A 70 -0.26 4.07 -9.65
N PRO A 71 1.02 4.39 -9.35
CA PRO A 71 2.09 4.28 -10.34
C PRO A 71 2.30 2.87 -10.88
N ARG A 72 1.93 1.82 -10.12
CA ARG A 72 2.03 0.44 -10.58
C ARG A 72 1.05 0.14 -11.73
N LEU A 73 -0.13 0.77 -11.73
CA LEU A 73 -1.08 0.67 -12.84
C LEU A 73 -0.48 1.21 -14.15
N LEU A 74 0.21 2.36 -14.08
CA LEU A 74 0.95 2.90 -15.23
C LEU A 74 2.08 1.98 -15.67
N ASN A 75 2.86 1.43 -14.73
CA ASN A 75 3.92 0.47 -15.04
C ASN A 75 3.39 -0.75 -15.78
N ASP A 76 2.29 -1.36 -15.32
CA ASP A 76 1.72 -2.53 -15.99
C ASP A 76 1.23 -2.19 -17.40
N ARG A 77 0.69 -0.98 -17.60
CA ARG A 77 0.30 -0.48 -18.92
C ARG A 77 1.51 -0.22 -19.84
N ILE A 78 2.59 0.35 -19.32
CA ILE A 78 3.86 0.55 -20.04
C ILE A 78 4.45 -0.82 -20.43
N ASP A 79 4.52 -1.76 -19.49
CA ASP A 79 5.05 -3.11 -19.72
C ASP A 79 4.19 -3.86 -20.74
N TYR A 80 2.86 -3.65 -20.75
CA TYR A 80 1.97 -4.14 -21.81
C TYR A 80 2.32 -3.54 -23.17
N HIS A 81 2.45 -2.22 -23.29
CA HIS A 81 2.78 -1.58 -24.57
C HIS A 81 4.16 -2.00 -25.08
N ARG A 82 5.17 -2.13 -24.21
CA ARG A 82 6.51 -2.60 -24.59
C ARG A 82 6.49 -4.04 -25.11
N ARG A 83 5.76 -4.94 -24.44
CA ARG A 83 5.64 -6.36 -24.88
C ARG A 83 4.86 -6.51 -26.19
N ASN A 84 3.85 -5.68 -26.40
CA ASN A 84 3.03 -5.71 -27.62
C ASN A 84 3.55 -4.77 -28.72
N ALA A 85 4.66 -4.06 -28.49
CA ALA A 85 5.35 -3.27 -29.52
C ALA A 85 6.16 -4.15 -30.47
N VAL A 86 6.47 -5.39 -30.08
CA VAL A 86 7.29 -6.32 -30.85
C VAL A 86 6.66 -7.71 -30.77
N TRP A 87 5.79 -8.04 -31.73
CA TRP A 87 5.52 -9.44 -32.07
C TRP A 87 6.17 -9.72 -33.42
N MET A 88 7.39 -10.27 -33.39
CA MET A 88 8.03 -10.90 -34.56
C MET A 88 7.53 -12.34 -34.62
N GLY A 89 6.50 -12.59 -35.42
CA GLY A 89 6.25 -13.95 -35.90
C GLY A 89 7.28 -14.26 -36.97
N CYS A 90 8.24 -15.14 -36.67
CA CYS A 90 9.00 -15.83 -37.71
C CYS A 90 8.16 -17.03 -38.16
N PHE A 91 7.91 -17.14 -39.44
CA PHE A 91 7.31 -18.33 -40.02
C PHE A 91 8.17 -18.83 -41.16
N ILE A 92 8.26 -20.15 -41.27
CA ILE A 92 8.86 -20.83 -42.40
C ILE A 92 7.70 -21.27 -43.29
N LEU A 93 7.60 -20.64 -44.45
CA LEU A 93 6.78 -21.13 -45.56
C LEU A 93 7.76 -21.52 -46.67
N ASP A 94 7.64 -22.76 -47.15
CA ASP A 94 8.36 -23.28 -48.33
C ASP A 94 9.88 -23.03 -48.32
N GLY A 95 10.55 -23.38 -47.22
CA GLY A 95 12.01 -23.30 -47.10
C GLY A 95 12.60 -21.89 -47.06
N SER A 96 11.74 -20.85 -47.02
CA SER A 96 12.15 -19.44 -46.98
C SER A 96 11.86 -18.81 -45.62
N PHE A 97 12.85 -18.14 -45.05
CA PHE A 97 12.71 -17.42 -43.78
C PHE A 97 11.97 -16.09 -44.02
N GLY A 98 10.72 -16.00 -43.54
CA GLY A 98 9.94 -14.76 -43.59
C GLY A 98 9.80 -14.16 -42.19
N ALA A 99 10.13 -12.87 -42.05
CA ALA A 99 9.78 -12.06 -40.89
C ALA A 99 8.61 -11.14 -41.26
N LEU A 100 7.43 -11.35 -40.66
CA LEU A 100 6.33 -10.40 -40.79
C LEU A 100 6.38 -9.41 -39.64
N PHE A 101 6.62 -8.15 -39.98
CA PHE A 101 6.49 -7.04 -39.05
C PHE A 101 5.00 -6.72 -38.84
N VAL A 102 4.43 -7.16 -37.73
CA VAL A 102 3.13 -6.63 -37.31
C VAL A 102 3.38 -5.26 -36.69
N ALA A 103 3.04 -4.21 -37.44
CA ALA A 103 3.11 -2.84 -36.95
C ALA A 103 2.34 -2.73 -35.62
N SER A 104 2.99 -2.23 -34.57
CA SER A 104 2.31 -2.09 -33.28
C SER A 104 1.15 -1.10 -33.41
N ASN A 105 -0.01 -1.45 -32.85
CA ASN A 105 -1.14 -0.53 -32.70
C ASN A 105 -0.87 0.59 -31.66
N THR A 106 0.33 0.66 -31.08
CA THR A 106 0.69 1.70 -30.12
C THR A 106 1.11 2.96 -30.86
N ARG A 107 0.36 4.05 -30.66
CA ARG A 107 0.71 5.35 -31.24
C ARG A 107 2.12 5.78 -30.81
N PRO A 108 2.94 6.35 -31.72
CA PRO A 108 4.24 6.91 -31.36
C PRO A 108 4.14 7.85 -30.16
N GLY A 109 5.11 7.77 -29.25
CA GLY A 109 5.16 8.61 -28.03
C GLY A 109 4.23 8.20 -26.89
N THR A 110 3.36 7.19 -27.05
CA THR A 110 2.46 6.74 -25.96
C THR A 110 3.24 6.30 -24.72
N VAL A 111 4.27 5.46 -24.90
CA VAL A 111 5.09 4.94 -23.80
C VAL A 111 5.81 6.07 -23.07
N ALA A 112 6.45 6.99 -23.81
CA ALA A 112 7.14 8.14 -23.25
C ALA A 112 6.21 9.03 -22.42
N ARG A 113 4.97 9.27 -22.89
CA ARG A 113 3.96 10.04 -22.14
C ARG A 113 3.56 9.35 -20.84
N LEU A 114 3.32 8.03 -20.88
CA LEU A 114 2.99 7.26 -19.69
C LEU A 114 4.14 7.25 -18.68
N GLU A 115 5.38 7.17 -19.15
CA GLU A 115 6.57 7.22 -18.31
C GLU A 115 6.75 8.58 -17.64
N ALA A 116 6.56 9.68 -18.38
CA ALA A 116 6.63 11.03 -17.84
C ALA A 116 5.59 11.23 -16.73
N GLU A 117 4.33 10.83 -16.96
CA GLU A 117 3.30 10.93 -15.93
C GLU A 117 3.59 10.01 -14.73
N ARG A 118 4.10 8.79 -14.98
CA ARG A 118 4.50 7.86 -13.92
C ARG A 118 5.56 8.48 -13.01
N LEU A 119 6.59 9.11 -13.58
CA LEU A 119 7.65 9.77 -12.81
C LEU A 119 7.08 10.95 -12.01
N GLY A 120 6.26 11.80 -12.62
CA GLY A 120 5.61 12.92 -11.93
C GLY A 120 4.68 12.47 -10.79
N LEU A 121 3.96 11.36 -10.97
CA LEU A 121 3.12 10.78 -9.94
C LEU A 121 3.95 10.20 -8.79
N ILE A 122 5.03 9.48 -9.10
CA ILE A 122 5.96 8.96 -8.09
C ILE A 122 6.56 10.11 -7.28
N GLU A 123 7.02 11.18 -7.94
CA GLU A 123 7.56 12.35 -7.26
C GLU A 123 6.50 12.99 -6.34
N PHE A 124 5.30 13.21 -6.86
CA PHE A 124 4.18 13.77 -6.10
C PHE A 124 3.88 12.97 -4.82
N LEU A 125 3.74 11.64 -4.93
CA LEU A 125 3.48 10.76 -3.77
C LEU A 125 4.66 10.73 -2.80
N ASN A 126 5.89 10.88 -3.29
CA ASN A 126 7.10 10.91 -2.50
C ASN A 126 7.36 12.19 -1.73
N THR A 127 6.58 13.25 -1.95
CA THR A 127 6.65 14.48 -1.15
C THR A 127 6.32 14.24 0.32
N GLY A 128 5.60 13.16 0.59
CA GLY A 128 5.46 12.59 1.93
C GLY A 128 4.32 13.11 2.77
N ASP A 129 3.67 14.17 2.31
CA ASP A 129 2.38 14.58 2.79
C ASP A 129 1.52 15.10 1.63
N TYR A 130 1.37 14.27 0.61
CA TYR A 130 0.61 14.66 -0.58
C TYR A 130 -0.87 14.90 -0.26
N TYR A 131 -1.41 14.34 0.83
CA TYR A 131 -2.76 14.66 1.30
C TYR A 131 -2.91 16.13 1.67
N SER A 132 -1.92 16.71 2.36
CA SER A 132 -1.90 18.15 2.66
C SER A 132 -1.75 19.02 1.40
N LYS A 133 -1.11 18.50 0.35
CA LYS A 133 -1.07 19.16 -0.98
C LYS A 133 -2.36 19.04 -1.78
N LEU A 134 -3.24 18.13 -1.38
CA LEU A 134 -4.53 17.87 -2.02
C LEU A 134 -5.70 18.52 -1.27
N GLY A 135 -5.54 18.75 0.03
CA GLY A 135 -6.50 19.47 0.84
C GLY A 135 -6.49 20.97 0.56
N LYS A 136 -7.59 21.63 0.92
CA LYS A 136 -7.64 23.09 1.01
C LYS A 136 -7.02 23.57 2.31
N ASP A 137 -6.65 24.85 2.38
CA ASP A 137 -6.11 25.47 3.59
C ASP A 137 -7.05 25.22 4.79
N GLY A 138 -6.49 24.68 5.88
CA GLY A 138 -7.22 24.34 7.10
C GLY A 138 -7.95 22.99 7.10
N GLU A 139 -7.93 22.21 6.01
CA GLU A 139 -8.51 20.86 6.02
C GLU A 139 -7.67 19.87 6.84
N ASN A 140 -8.35 19.07 7.67
CA ASN A 140 -7.70 17.99 8.41
C ASN A 140 -7.17 16.91 7.43
N ARG A 141 -5.86 16.66 7.51
CA ARG A 141 -5.15 15.62 6.76
C ARG A 141 -5.85 14.26 6.77
N ASP A 142 -6.36 13.81 7.92
CA ASP A 142 -7.01 12.49 8.03
C ASP A 142 -8.36 12.46 7.29
N SER A 143 -9.07 13.59 7.23
CA SER A 143 -10.29 13.73 6.43
C SER A 143 -10.00 13.67 4.94
N VAL A 144 -8.96 14.38 4.48
CA VAL A 144 -8.53 14.35 3.06
C VAL A 144 -8.08 12.94 2.67
N LYS A 145 -7.35 12.28 3.56
CA LYS A 145 -6.90 10.89 3.40
C LYS A 145 -8.07 9.91 3.29
N LYS A 146 -9.07 10.03 4.15
CA LYS A 146 -10.30 9.23 4.09
C LYS A 146 -11.04 9.48 2.77
N LEU A 147 -11.21 10.74 2.39
CA LEU A 147 -11.85 11.12 1.12
C LEU A 147 -11.10 10.54 -0.09
N ALA A 148 -9.78 10.61 -0.12
CA ALA A 148 -8.96 10.07 -1.20
C ALA A 148 -9.17 8.55 -1.38
N ASN A 149 -9.28 7.80 -0.28
CA ASN A 149 -9.60 6.36 -0.32
C ASN A 149 -11.04 6.10 -0.76
N THR A 150 -12.01 6.85 -0.24
CA THR A 150 -13.42 6.72 -0.61
C THR A 150 -13.62 6.95 -2.10
N VAL A 151 -12.98 7.96 -2.68
CA VAL A 151 -13.08 8.33 -4.10
C VAL A 151 -12.71 7.17 -5.03
N LEU A 152 -11.68 6.39 -4.70
CA LEU A 152 -11.30 5.22 -5.51
C LEU A 152 -12.42 4.18 -5.56
N ASN A 153 -13.18 4.02 -4.47
CA ASN A 153 -14.28 3.07 -4.34
C ASN A 153 -15.64 3.60 -4.84
N LEU A 154 -15.74 4.83 -5.34
CA LEU A 154 -17.00 5.35 -5.91
C LEU A 154 -17.15 5.01 -7.39
N THR A 155 -18.36 5.01 -7.93
CA THR A 155 -18.54 4.95 -9.39
C THR A 155 -17.92 6.17 -10.08
N ASN A 156 -17.53 6.06 -11.36
CA ASN A 156 -16.93 7.19 -12.11
C ASN A 156 -17.84 8.44 -12.08
N GLN A 157 -19.15 8.25 -12.23
CA GLN A 157 -20.16 9.33 -12.16
C GLN A 157 -20.16 10.07 -10.82
N LYS A 158 -20.04 9.33 -9.70
CA LYS A 158 -19.97 9.92 -8.37
C LYS A 158 -18.61 10.56 -8.11
N ALA A 159 -17.53 9.91 -8.52
CA ALA A 159 -16.16 10.40 -8.33
C ALA A 159 -15.93 11.74 -9.04
N VAL A 160 -16.44 11.94 -10.27
CA VAL A 160 -16.28 13.20 -11.03
C VAL A 160 -16.90 14.41 -10.35
N ARG A 161 -17.89 14.22 -9.46
CA ARG A 161 -18.50 15.31 -8.68
C ARG A 161 -17.59 15.79 -7.55
N ILE A 162 -16.60 14.99 -7.14
CA ILE A 162 -15.71 15.29 -6.02
C ILE A 162 -14.55 16.18 -6.52
N PRO A 163 -14.34 17.38 -5.94
CA PRO A 163 -13.26 18.28 -6.34
C PRO A 163 -11.86 17.65 -6.29
N LEU A 164 -11.59 16.89 -5.23
CA LEU A 164 -10.33 16.15 -5.05
C LEU A 164 -10.02 15.25 -6.25
N TYR A 165 -11.01 14.45 -6.69
CA TYR A 165 -10.86 13.56 -7.83
C TYR A 165 -10.60 14.34 -9.12
N ARG A 166 -11.34 15.42 -9.38
CA ARG A 166 -11.15 16.27 -10.55
C ARG A 166 -9.75 16.87 -10.60
N SER A 167 -9.23 17.33 -9.46
CA SER A 167 -7.87 17.87 -9.35
C SER A 167 -6.82 16.80 -9.69
N MET A 168 -6.93 15.61 -9.09
CA MET A 168 -6.00 14.51 -9.38
C MET A 168 -6.09 14.03 -10.83
N ARG A 169 -7.31 13.91 -11.39
CA ARG A 169 -7.55 13.56 -12.79
C ARG A 169 -6.96 14.58 -13.76
N LYS A 170 -7.08 15.87 -13.46
CA LYS A 170 -6.47 16.94 -14.28
C LYS A 170 -4.95 16.85 -14.26
N ARG A 171 -4.36 16.53 -13.11
CA ARG A 171 -2.90 16.45 -12.92
C ARG A 171 -2.29 15.16 -13.47
N PHE A 172 -2.98 14.04 -13.37
CA PHE A 172 -2.52 12.71 -13.76
C PHE A 172 -3.56 12.01 -14.68
N PRO A 173 -3.80 12.55 -15.88
CA PRO A 173 -4.90 12.10 -16.73
C PRO A 173 -4.76 10.64 -17.20
N ALA A 174 -3.56 10.14 -17.48
CA ALA A 174 -3.38 8.76 -17.92
C ALA A 174 -3.64 7.77 -16.78
N THR A 175 -3.20 8.09 -15.56
CA THR A 175 -3.42 7.29 -14.35
C THR A 175 -4.92 7.18 -14.08
N PHE A 176 -5.62 8.31 -14.06
CA PHE A 176 -7.06 8.32 -13.79
C PHE A 176 -7.87 7.79 -14.96
N GLY A 177 -7.39 7.89 -16.20
CA GLY A 177 -7.96 7.17 -17.34
C GLY A 177 -7.93 5.65 -17.15
N ILE A 178 -6.80 5.08 -16.71
CA ILE A 178 -6.71 3.64 -16.40
C ILE A 178 -7.68 3.27 -15.25
N VAL A 179 -7.75 4.09 -14.21
CA VAL A 179 -8.69 3.87 -13.09
C VAL A 179 -10.14 3.88 -13.59
N GLU A 180 -10.52 4.87 -14.41
CA GLU A 180 -11.85 4.97 -15.00
C GLU A 180 -12.17 3.75 -15.89
N ASP A 181 -11.21 3.29 -16.68
CA ASP A 181 -11.34 2.12 -17.55
C ASP A 181 -11.56 0.84 -16.75
N LEU A 182 -10.79 0.62 -15.69
CA LEU A 182 -10.97 -0.52 -14.78
C LEU A 182 -12.37 -0.51 -14.14
N LYS A 183 -12.85 0.68 -13.77
CA LYS A 183 -14.14 0.89 -13.10
C LYS A 183 -15.34 0.91 -14.04
N ARG A 184 -15.12 0.88 -15.36
CA ARG A 184 -16.16 1.11 -16.37
C ARG A 184 -17.35 0.16 -16.24
N LYS A 185 -17.10 -1.10 -15.94
CA LYS A 185 -18.14 -2.14 -15.76
C LYS A 185 -18.57 -2.29 -14.29
N ASP A 186 -17.61 -2.31 -13.38
CA ASP A 186 -17.84 -2.38 -11.95
C ASP A 186 -16.81 -1.51 -11.22
N HIS A 187 -17.30 -0.56 -10.41
CA HIS A 187 -16.46 0.36 -9.66
C HIS A 187 -15.56 -0.35 -8.64
N ARG A 188 -15.89 -1.58 -8.23
CA ARG A 188 -15.09 -2.41 -7.32
C ARG A 188 -13.86 -3.00 -7.99
N ASN A 189 -13.82 -3.07 -9.32
CA ASN A 189 -12.73 -3.71 -10.07
C ASN A 189 -11.36 -3.08 -9.82
N ILE A 190 -11.29 -1.80 -9.45
CA ILE A 190 -10.03 -1.17 -9.07
C ILE A 190 -9.40 -1.82 -7.83
N SER A 191 -10.21 -2.43 -6.96
CA SER A 191 -9.72 -3.12 -5.76
C SER A 191 -8.91 -4.37 -6.12
N ASN A 192 -9.18 -5.03 -7.24
CA ASN A 192 -8.48 -6.26 -7.62
C ASN A 192 -6.97 -6.07 -7.81
N PRO A 193 -6.50 -5.17 -8.70
CA PRO A 193 -5.07 -4.93 -8.83
C PRO A 193 -4.47 -4.34 -7.54
N LEU A 194 -5.17 -3.43 -6.85
CA LEU A 194 -4.66 -2.82 -5.62
C LEU A 194 -4.48 -3.85 -4.48
N ARG A 195 -5.43 -4.77 -4.30
CA ARG A 195 -5.32 -5.88 -3.34
C ARG A 195 -4.18 -6.83 -3.73
N HIS A 196 -4.04 -7.13 -5.02
CA HIS A 196 -2.93 -7.96 -5.51
C HIS A 196 -1.57 -7.32 -5.17
N TYR A 197 -1.38 -6.02 -5.42
CA TYR A 197 -0.13 -5.33 -5.07
C TYR A 197 0.12 -5.25 -3.57
N THR A 198 -0.95 -5.07 -2.78
CA THR A 198 -0.88 -5.06 -1.32
C THR A 198 -0.44 -6.43 -0.80
N ALA A 199 -1.12 -7.50 -1.24
CA ALA A 199 -0.76 -8.87 -0.89
C ALA A 199 0.69 -9.19 -1.27
N LYS A 200 1.12 -8.81 -2.48
CA LYS A 200 2.51 -8.97 -2.92
C LYS A 200 3.51 -8.18 -2.05
N SER A 201 3.12 -7.02 -1.54
CA SER A 201 3.98 -6.23 -0.64
C SER A 201 4.07 -6.89 0.75
N VAL A 202 2.95 -7.37 1.28
CA VAL A 202 2.88 -8.11 2.55
C VAL A 202 3.71 -9.39 2.46
N GLU A 203 3.56 -10.17 1.39
CA GLU A 203 4.32 -11.40 1.14
C GLU A 203 5.83 -11.15 1.08
N ASN A 204 6.28 -10.16 0.29
CA ASN A 204 7.70 -9.81 0.20
C ASN A 204 8.27 -9.35 1.55
N ALA A 205 7.51 -8.59 2.33
CA ALA A 205 7.92 -8.16 3.66
C ALA A 205 8.00 -9.35 4.63
N LEU A 206 7.02 -10.27 4.58
CA LEU A 206 6.98 -11.47 5.41
C LEU A 206 8.21 -12.35 5.16
N LEU A 207 8.56 -12.61 3.90
CA LEU A 207 9.77 -13.36 3.55
C LEU A 207 11.05 -12.70 4.10
N GLN A 208 11.14 -11.37 4.02
CA GLN A 208 12.27 -10.63 4.56
C GLN A 208 12.36 -10.71 6.09
N LEU A 209 11.22 -10.70 6.78
CA LEU A 209 11.15 -10.81 8.24
C LEU A 209 11.48 -12.23 8.72
N GLN A 210 10.98 -13.24 8.01
CA GLN A 210 11.31 -14.66 8.26
C GLN A 210 12.81 -14.90 8.14
N PHE A 211 13.45 -14.39 7.09
CA PHE A 211 14.90 -14.48 6.92
C PHE A 211 15.69 -13.85 8.09
N ARG A 212 15.09 -12.85 8.76
CA ARG A 212 15.68 -12.18 9.93
C ARG A 212 15.30 -12.81 11.26
N GLY A 213 14.57 -13.94 11.25
CA GLY A 213 14.05 -14.57 12.46
C GLY A 213 13.00 -13.74 13.21
N ILE A 214 12.34 -12.79 12.54
CA ILE A 214 11.29 -11.98 13.14
C ILE A 214 9.95 -12.64 12.87
N LEU A 215 9.28 -13.08 13.94
CA LEU A 215 7.93 -13.62 13.85
C LEU A 215 6.94 -12.50 13.47
N ALA A 216 6.22 -12.71 12.37
CA ALA A 216 5.13 -11.85 11.93
C ALA A 216 4.02 -12.70 11.31
N ILE A 217 2.77 -12.34 11.59
CA ILE A 217 1.58 -13.04 11.08
C ILE A 217 0.87 -12.11 10.09
N PRO A 218 0.62 -12.53 8.84
CA PRO A 218 -0.09 -11.72 7.88
C PRO A 218 -1.58 -11.59 8.21
N GLN A 219 -2.09 -10.36 8.15
CA GLN A 219 -3.51 -10.01 8.10
C GLN A 219 -3.74 -9.21 6.81
N THR A 220 -4.93 -9.28 6.22
CA THR A 220 -5.28 -8.78 4.86
C THR A 220 -4.41 -7.64 4.31
N ASP A 221 -4.28 -6.54 5.05
CA ASP A 221 -3.48 -5.36 4.75
C ASP A 221 -2.55 -4.95 5.91
N ALA A 222 -2.18 -5.87 6.80
CA ALA A 222 -1.34 -5.59 7.96
C ALA A 222 -0.40 -6.77 8.30
N LEU A 223 0.61 -6.50 9.11
CA LEU A 223 1.38 -7.55 9.80
C LEU A 223 1.18 -7.42 11.30
N LEU A 224 0.81 -8.52 11.95
CA LEU A 224 0.86 -8.65 13.40
C LEU A 224 2.28 -9.08 13.80
N CYS A 225 2.89 -8.36 14.73
CA CYS A 225 4.22 -8.67 15.24
C CYS A 225 4.36 -8.26 16.70
N GLN A 226 5.43 -8.69 17.37
CA GLN A 226 5.75 -8.18 18.71
C GLN A 226 6.11 -6.70 18.66
N ARG A 227 5.68 -5.92 19.66
CA ARG A 227 5.94 -4.48 19.79
C ARG A 227 7.40 -4.11 19.56
N ARG A 228 8.34 -4.91 20.09
CA ARG A 228 9.80 -4.71 19.93
C ARG A 228 10.28 -4.73 18.47
N HIS A 229 9.56 -5.42 17.58
CA HIS A 229 9.90 -5.55 16.17
C HIS A 229 9.14 -4.56 15.27
N ARG A 230 8.23 -3.76 15.83
CA ARG A 230 7.38 -2.80 15.10
C ARG A 230 8.14 -2.01 14.04
N GLU A 231 9.27 -1.42 14.40
CA GLU A 231 10.04 -0.59 13.46
C GLU A 231 10.64 -1.41 12.32
N SER A 232 11.22 -2.57 12.62
CA SER A 232 11.76 -3.50 11.61
C SER A 232 10.67 -3.95 10.63
N VAL A 233 9.47 -4.24 11.14
CA VAL A 233 8.30 -4.60 10.34
C VAL A 233 7.81 -3.44 9.47
N CYS A 234 7.72 -2.22 10.02
CA CYS A 234 7.37 -1.02 9.25
C CYS A 234 8.36 -0.77 8.10
N ARG A 235 9.66 -0.90 8.36
CA ARG A 235 10.72 -0.74 7.35
C ARG A 235 10.65 -1.82 6.27
N ALA A 236 10.41 -3.08 6.64
CA ALA A 236 10.26 -4.19 5.69
C ALA A 236 9.04 -3.98 4.78
N LEU A 237 7.88 -3.62 5.35
CA LEU A 237 6.67 -3.32 4.59
C LEU A 237 6.86 -2.11 3.67
N GLY A 238 7.45 -1.03 4.18
CA GLY A 238 7.73 0.15 3.36
C GLY A 238 8.71 -0.12 2.21
N ALA A 239 9.73 -0.96 2.44
CA ALA A 239 10.65 -1.42 1.39
C ALA A 239 9.93 -2.26 0.33
N ALA A 240 9.05 -3.17 0.76
CA ALA A 240 8.27 -3.99 -0.14
C ALA A 240 7.30 -3.15 -0.99
N VAL A 241 6.61 -2.17 -0.38
CA VAL A 241 5.76 -1.20 -1.09
C VAL A 241 6.58 -0.40 -2.10
N PHE A 242 7.77 0.08 -1.73
CA PHE A 242 8.66 0.80 -2.64
C PHE A 242 9.03 -0.05 -3.86
N LYS A 243 9.37 -1.33 -3.65
CA LYS A 243 9.70 -2.27 -4.71
C LYS A 243 8.50 -2.55 -5.63
N VAL A 244 7.33 -2.85 -5.05
CA VAL A 244 6.11 -3.18 -5.80
C VAL A 244 5.59 -1.97 -6.57
N SER A 245 5.50 -0.80 -5.94
CA SER A 245 5.11 0.46 -6.59
C SER A 245 6.11 0.97 -7.64
N ARG A 246 7.32 0.39 -7.66
CA ARG A 246 8.48 0.83 -8.44
C ARG A 246 8.87 2.29 -8.15
N GLY A 247 8.94 2.65 -6.87
CA GLY A 247 9.62 3.88 -6.42
C GLY A 247 8.88 4.79 -5.44
N VAL A 248 7.74 4.38 -4.88
CA VAL A 248 7.02 5.19 -3.89
C VAL A 248 7.43 4.81 -2.46
N SER A 249 8.02 5.77 -1.76
CA SER A 249 8.30 5.73 -0.32
C SER A 249 7.03 6.07 0.47
N CYS A 250 6.41 5.06 1.07
CA CYS A 250 5.21 5.22 1.89
C CYS A 250 5.56 5.39 3.39
N ARG A 251 4.55 5.78 4.17
CA ARG A 251 4.58 5.77 5.63
C ARG A 251 3.74 4.60 6.12
N VAL A 252 4.35 3.70 6.88
CA VAL A 252 3.72 2.52 7.49
C VAL A 252 3.71 2.75 8.99
N ASP A 253 2.52 2.79 9.59
CA ASP A 253 2.32 3.07 11.02
C ASP A 253 3.21 4.23 11.57
N GLY A 254 3.17 5.38 10.88
CA GLY A 254 3.95 6.56 11.30
C GLY A 254 5.40 6.59 10.82
N ILE A 255 5.98 5.46 10.42
CA ILE A 255 7.39 5.35 9.99
C ILE A 255 7.47 5.44 8.46
N ARG A 256 8.22 6.44 7.96
CA ARG A 256 8.45 6.59 6.51
C ARG A 256 9.60 5.69 6.08
N TYR A 257 9.40 4.89 5.03
CA TYR A 257 10.50 4.20 4.39
C TYR A 257 11.29 5.14 3.50
N GLU A 258 12.61 5.17 3.69
CA GLU A 258 13.53 5.91 2.84
C GLU A 258 14.49 4.93 2.16
N HIS A 259 14.52 4.98 0.83
CA HIS A 259 15.44 4.15 0.05
C HIS A 259 16.89 4.65 0.26
N PRO A 260 17.89 3.76 0.46
CA PRO A 260 19.27 4.14 0.77
C PRO A 260 19.88 5.17 -0.20
N GLU A 261 19.66 5.02 -1.51
CA GLU A 261 20.13 5.98 -2.52
C GLU A 261 19.55 7.38 -2.37
N ARG A 262 18.30 7.49 -1.86
CA ARG A 262 17.65 8.77 -1.60
C ARG A 262 18.14 9.40 -0.29
N GLN A 263 18.49 8.57 0.69
CA GLN A 263 19.13 9.04 1.92
C GLN A 263 20.51 9.64 1.61
N GLN A 264 21.31 8.97 0.77
CA GLN A 264 22.60 9.49 0.32
C GLN A 264 22.45 10.83 -0.40
N LYS A 265 21.53 10.96 -1.36
CA LYS A 265 21.29 12.24 -2.07
C LYS A 265 20.88 13.40 -1.14
N ARG A 266 20.06 13.13 -0.12
CA ARG A 266 19.67 14.13 0.89
C ARG A 266 20.83 14.56 1.80
N LEU A 267 21.65 13.61 2.25
CA LEU A 267 22.83 13.90 3.05
C LEU A 267 23.85 14.74 2.27
N HIS A 268 23.97 14.51 0.95
CA HIS A 268 24.84 15.31 0.09
C HIS A 268 24.29 16.71 -0.23
N SER A 269 22.96 16.90 -0.29
CA SER A 269 22.36 18.23 -0.50
C SER A 269 22.39 19.11 0.75
N HIS A 270 22.27 18.53 1.95
CA HIS A 270 22.46 19.27 3.21
C HIS A 270 23.92 19.73 3.43
N LYS A 271 24.91 18.95 2.99
CA LYS A 271 26.33 19.36 3.09
C LYS A 271 26.71 20.53 2.16
N ARG A 272 25.88 20.85 1.16
CA ARG A 272 26.11 21.99 0.23
C ARG A 272 25.45 23.30 0.67
N THR A 273 24.63 23.29 1.73
CA THR A 273 23.84 24.45 2.16
C THR A 273 24.27 25.04 3.50
N THR A 274 25.35 24.56 4.12
CA THR A 274 26.00 25.27 5.23
C THR A 274 26.97 26.30 4.66
N PRO A 275 26.73 27.61 4.80
CA PRO A 275 27.80 28.57 4.59
C PRO A 275 28.87 28.30 5.65
N GLN A 276 30.11 28.09 5.21
CA GLN A 276 31.26 28.27 6.09
C GLN A 276 31.30 29.75 6.47
N ASN A 277 30.73 30.09 7.63
CA ASN A 277 31.09 31.33 8.29
C ASN A 277 32.50 31.15 8.84
N ALA A 278 33.47 31.77 8.16
CA ALA A 278 34.73 32.23 8.70
C ALA A 278 35.00 33.61 8.09
#